data_AF-A0AAN4ZL41-F1
#
_entry.id   AF-A0AAN4ZL41-F1
#
_cell.length_a   1.000
_cell.length_b   1.000
_cell.length_c   1.000
_cell.angle_alpha   90.00
_cell.angle_beta   90.00
_cell.angle_gamma   90.00
#
_symmetry.space_group_name_H-M   'P 1'
#
loop_
_entity.id
_entity.type
_entity.pdbx_description
1 polymer ?
#
loop_
_entity_poly.entity_id
_entity_poly.type
_entity_poly.pdbx_seq_one_letter_code
_entity_poly.pdbx_strand_id
1 'polypeptide(L)'
;MHPTVVDRYYDRFELESNPGVSYLHHPSGVTVLVSSEKFECEVVEVSFGGSKKLGSDRTEQTRSEGGKKGALRLQADTRLCTLKLADGSERVVRSGVRGFLAEVNNTLRESPDLVRTAPENQGYLAILTYAPGQRKPQELAKLQPQKKDSIF
;
A
#
# COMPACT_ATOMS: atom_id res chain seq x y z
N MET A 1 -11.83 7.22 -23.26
CA MET A 1 -11.12 5.93 -23.21
C MET A 1 -10.27 5.93 -21.95
N HIS A 2 -10.30 4.88 -21.13
CA HIS A 2 -9.38 4.74 -20.00
C HIS A 2 -8.10 4.06 -20.52
N PRO A 3 -6.91 4.59 -20.23
CA PRO A 3 -5.66 4.09 -20.80
C PRO A 3 -5.31 2.67 -20.31
N THR A 4 -5.72 2.29 -19.09
CA THR A 4 -5.51 0.95 -18.54
C THR A 4 -6.77 0.34 -17.93
N VAL A 5 -6.73 -0.97 -17.63
CA VAL A 5 -7.78 -1.67 -16.87
C VAL A 5 -7.90 -1.09 -15.46
N VAL A 6 -6.78 -0.75 -14.82
CA VAL A 6 -6.76 -0.13 -13.49
C VAL A 6 -7.50 1.20 -13.51
N ASP A 7 -7.22 2.05 -14.50
CA ASP A 7 -7.89 3.34 -14.68
C ASP A 7 -9.39 3.22 -14.97
N ARG A 8 -9.89 2.05 -15.37
CA ARG A 8 -11.32 1.84 -15.56
C ARG A 8 -12.06 1.64 -14.24
N TYR A 9 -11.41 0.99 -13.26
CA TYR A 9 -12.07 0.55 -12.03
C TYR A 9 -11.62 1.33 -10.79
N TYR A 10 -10.46 1.97 -10.84
CA TYR A 10 -9.86 2.65 -9.69
C TYR A 10 -9.63 4.14 -9.97
N ASP A 11 -9.81 4.92 -8.92
CA ASP A 11 -9.37 6.31 -8.84
C ASP A 11 -8.00 6.36 -8.16
N ARG A 12 -7.02 7.00 -8.82
CA ARG A 12 -5.66 7.14 -8.30
C ARG A 12 -5.54 8.42 -7.48
N PHE A 13 -4.99 8.30 -6.28
CA PHE A 13 -4.63 9.43 -5.43
C PHE A 13 -3.16 9.33 -5.02
N GLU A 14 -2.54 10.48 -4.79
CA GLU A 14 -1.22 10.59 -4.17
C GLU A 14 -1.29 11.61 -3.04
N LEU A 15 -0.60 11.32 -1.94
CA LEU A 15 -0.56 12.19 -0.77
C LEU A 15 0.80 12.85 -0.71
N GLU A 16 0.84 14.19 -0.60
CA GLU A 16 2.09 14.92 -0.35
C GLU A 16 2.77 14.47 0.95
N SER A 17 1.97 14.05 1.94
CA SER A 17 2.47 13.54 3.22
C SER A 17 3.06 12.12 3.14
N ASN A 18 2.83 11.40 2.05
CA ASN A 18 3.37 10.06 1.82
C ASN A 18 3.82 9.91 0.35
N PRO A 19 4.91 10.59 -0.03
CA PRO A 19 5.39 10.59 -1.41
C PRO A 19 5.97 9.24 -1.81
N GLY A 20 5.90 8.89 -3.09
CA GLY A 20 6.41 7.63 -3.65
C GLY A 20 5.44 6.46 -3.57
N VAL A 21 4.20 6.70 -3.14
CA VAL A 21 3.10 5.73 -3.20
C VAL A 21 1.84 6.33 -3.81
N SER A 22 1.13 5.48 -4.53
CA SER A 22 -0.18 5.77 -5.13
C SER A 22 -1.26 4.92 -4.44
N TYR A 23 -2.43 5.52 -4.22
CA TYR A 23 -3.62 4.89 -3.66
C TYR A 23 -4.61 4.65 -4.79
N LEU A 24 -4.77 3.40 -5.20
CA LEU A 24 -5.75 2.98 -6.18
C LEU A 24 -7.05 2.64 -5.44
N HIS A 25 -7.99 3.57 -5.45
CA HIS A 25 -9.23 3.46 -4.71
C HIS A 25 -10.36 2.93 -5.58
N HIS A 26 -11.00 1.84 -5.17
CA HIS A 26 -12.18 1.30 -5.81
C HIS A 26 -13.46 1.80 -5.12
N PRO A 27 -14.54 2.10 -5.86
CA PRO A 27 -15.83 2.52 -5.28
C PRO A 27 -16.45 1.55 -4.25
N SER A 28 -16.01 0.29 -4.22
CA SER A 28 -16.43 -0.70 -3.20
C SER A 28 -15.93 -0.36 -1.79
N GLY A 29 -14.96 0.55 -1.65
CA GLY A 29 -14.33 0.88 -0.37
C GLY A 29 -13.00 0.16 -0.12
N VAL A 30 -12.44 -0.47 -1.15
CA VAL A 30 -11.11 -1.08 -1.13
C VAL A 30 -10.11 -0.10 -1.72
N THR A 31 -8.94 0.03 -1.09
CA THR A 31 -7.81 0.80 -1.65
C THR A 31 -6.59 -0.07 -1.74
N VAL A 32 -6.00 -0.16 -2.93
CA VAL A 32 -4.73 -0.85 -3.16
C VAL A 32 -3.61 0.18 -3.10
N LEU A 33 -2.64 -0.06 -2.23
CA LEU A 33 -1.44 0.76 -2.11
C LEU A 33 -0.36 0.19 -3.02
N VAL A 34 0.16 1.01 -3.92
CA VAL A 34 1.20 0.64 -4.88
C VAL A 34 2.34 1.64 -4.80
N SER A 35 3.56 1.22 -5.15
CA SER A 35 4.65 2.18 -5.29
C SER A 35 4.43 3.02 -6.56
N SER A 36 4.57 4.33 -6.44
CA SER A 36 4.67 5.25 -7.59
C SER A 36 6.07 5.80 -7.78
N GLU A 37 6.99 5.40 -6.89
CA GLU A 37 8.39 5.78 -6.95
C GLU A 37 9.10 5.05 -8.09
N LYS A 38 9.89 5.78 -8.87
CA LYS A 38 10.76 5.19 -9.89
C LYS A 38 12.10 4.86 -9.23
N PHE A 39 12.28 3.59 -8.91
CA PHE A 39 13.55 3.11 -8.40
C PHE A 39 14.56 2.96 -9.55
N GLU A 40 15.69 3.65 -9.46
CA GLU A 40 16.81 3.50 -10.40
C GLU A 40 17.55 2.17 -10.21
N CYS A 41 17.43 1.59 -9.01
CA CYS A 41 18.05 0.33 -8.61
C CYS A 41 16.99 -0.74 -8.31
N GLU A 42 17.41 -2.01 -8.33
CA GLU A 42 16.57 -3.15 -7.95
C GLU A 42 16.17 -3.07 -6.47
N VAL A 43 14.93 -3.46 -6.17
CA VAL A 43 14.49 -3.70 -4.79
C VAL A 43 14.90 -5.11 -4.40
N VAL A 44 15.87 -5.22 -3.48
CA VAL A 44 16.47 -6.51 -3.09
C VAL A 44 15.79 -7.15 -1.89
N GLU A 45 15.02 -6.39 -1.11
CA GLU A 45 14.30 -6.92 0.04
C GLU A 45 13.05 -6.08 0.34
N VAL A 46 11.96 -6.75 0.71
CA VAL A 46 10.77 -6.10 1.27
C VAL A 46 10.45 -6.68 2.65
N SER A 47 10.66 -5.85 3.66
CA SER A 47 10.43 -6.19 5.06
C SER A 47 9.13 -5.57 5.56
N PHE A 48 8.08 -6.39 5.74
CA PHE A 48 6.80 -5.95 6.30
C PHE A 48 6.89 -5.83 7.82
N GLY A 49 6.63 -4.64 8.34
CA GLY A 49 6.77 -4.33 9.77
C GLY A 49 5.44 -4.32 10.48
N GLY A 50 5.12 -5.40 11.22
CA GLY A 50 4.16 -5.28 12.32
C GLY A 50 4.78 -4.38 13.40
N SER A 51 4.08 -3.32 13.78
CA SER A 51 4.51 -2.31 14.76
C SER A 51 5.14 -2.91 16.03
N LYS A 52 6.46 -3.04 16.04
CA LYS A 52 7.27 -3.36 17.21
C LYS A 52 7.73 -2.05 17.84
N LYS A 53 6.97 -1.54 18.82
CA LYS A 53 7.42 -0.80 20.01
C LYS A 53 6.24 -0.09 20.71
N LEU A 54 5.62 -0.76 21.67
CA LEU A 54 5.48 -0.31 23.07
C LEU A 54 4.84 -1.48 23.85
N GLY A 55 5.36 -1.78 25.04
CA GLY A 55 5.14 -3.02 25.78
C GLY A 55 3.72 -3.61 25.77
N SER A 56 3.60 -4.83 25.25
CA SER A 56 2.78 -5.93 25.78
C SER A 56 2.66 -7.03 24.72
N ASP A 57 2.94 -8.26 25.14
CA ASP A 57 2.78 -9.51 24.43
C ASP A 57 1.44 -9.66 23.68
N ARG A 58 1.43 -9.27 22.42
CA ARG A 58 0.48 -9.74 21.40
C ARG A 58 1.19 -10.14 20.10
N THR A 59 2.35 -10.77 20.28
CA THR A 59 3.01 -11.57 19.23
C THR A 59 1.98 -12.55 18.66
N GLU A 60 1.97 -12.69 17.33
CA GLU A 60 1.13 -13.64 16.54
C GLU A 60 -0.25 -13.19 16.03
N GLN A 61 -0.39 -12.00 15.45
CA GLN A 61 -1.58 -11.69 14.63
C GLN A 61 -1.26 -10.94 13.34
N THR A 62 -0.50 -11.57 12.45
CA THR A 62 -0.64 -11.38 10.99
C THR A 62 -0.32 -12.72 10.35
N ARG A 63 -1.37 -13.45 10.02
CA ARG A 63 -1.33 -14.86 9.67
C ARG A 63 -0.62 -15.09 8.34
N SER A 64 0.61 -15.57 8.44
CA SER A 64 0.91 -16.85 7.79
C SER A 64 0.22 -17.92 8.66
N GLU A 65 -0.73 -18.63 8.07
CA GLU A 65 -1.37 -19.84 8.61
C GLU A 65 -2.42 -19.63 9.74
N GLY A 66 -3.64 -20.15 9.52
CA GLY A 66 -4.56 -20.55 10.60
C GLY A 66 -5.31 -19.45 11.37
N GLY A 67 -6.40 -18.92 10.80
CA GLY A 67 -7.53 -18.44 11.59
C GLY A 67 -8.10 -17.06 11.24
N LYS A 68 -9.27 -16.76 11.78
CA LYS A 68 -9.92 -15.45 11.68
C LYS A 68 -9.61 -14.65 12.95
N LYS A 69 -9.32 -13.34 12.87
CA LYS A 69 -9.35 -12.33 13.97
C LYS A 69 -8.66 -11.02 13.55
N GLY A 70 -9.46 -9.95 13.43
CA GLY A 70 -9.10 -8.53 13.50
C GLY A 70 -8.17 -7.95 12.43
N ALA A 71 -8.70 -7.17 11.49
CA ALA A 71 -7.87 -6.36 10.61
C ALA A 71 -7.04 -5.34 11.42
N LEU A 72 -5.73 -5.21 11.11
CA LEU A 72 -4.84 -4.30 11.84
C LEU A 72 -5.25 -2.85 11.59
N ARG A 73 -5.53 -2.10 12.65
CA ARG A 73 -5.90 -0.69 12.53
C ARG A 73 -4.68 0.14 12.14
N LEU A 74 -4.79 0.86 11.02
CA LEU A 74 -3.75 1.73 10.49
C LEU A 74 -4.01 3.18 10.88
N GLN A 75 -2.97 3.84 11.37
CA GLN A 75 -2.86 5.30 11.43
C GLN A 75 -2.09 5.80 10.20
N ALA A 76 -2.21 7.09 9.89
CA ALA A 76 -1.52 7.66 8.72
C ALA A 76 0.01 7.49 8.78
N ASP A 77 0.59 7.53 9.98
CA ASP A 77 2.02 7.34 10.22
C ASP A 77 2.44 5.87 10.34
N THR A 78 1.50 4.92 10.33
CA THR A 78 1.81 3.49 10.49
C THR A 78 2.70 3.01 9.35
N ARG A 79 3.88 2.49 9.70
CA ARG A 79 4.81 1.84 8.78
C ARG A 79 4.22 0.51 8.32
N LEU A 80 4.13 0.31 7.01
CA LEU A 80 3.65 -0.93 6.40
C LEU A 80 4.81 -1.85 6.06
N CYS A 81 5.79 -1.33 5.33
CA CYS A 81 6.98 -2.08 4.93
C CYS A 81 8.19 -1.16 4.79
N THR A 82 9.36 -1.79 4.69
CA THR A 82 10.60 -1.15 4.27
C THR A 82 11.14 -1.88 3.06
N LEU A 83 11.42 -1.12 2.02
CA LEU A 83 12.09 -1.57 0.82
C LEU A 83 13.58 -1.34 1.01
N LYS A 84 14.39 -2.34 0.74
CA LYS A 84 15.84 -2.20 0.64
C LYS A 84 16.24 -2.26 -0.81
N LEU A 85 17.01 -1.29 -1.26
CA LEU A 85 17.51 -1.19 -2.63
C LEU A 85 18.91 -1.78 -2.73
N ALA A 86 19.29 -2.19 -3.94
CA ALA A 86 20.62 -2.75 -4.23
C ALA A 86 21.78 -1.78 -3.95
N ASP A 87 21.53 -0.48 -3.99
CA ASP A 87 22.50 0.58 -3.63
C ASP A 87 22.72 0.69 -2.10
N GLY A 88 21.99 -0.08 -1.30
CA GLY A 88 22.00 -0.04 0.16
C GLY A 88 21.02 0.97 0.77
N SER A 89 20.31 1.74 -0.04
CA SER A 89 19.28 2.68 0.42
C SER A 89 18.07 1.93 0.98
N GLU A 90 17.44 2.50 2.02
CA GLU A 90 16.21 1.97 2.61
C GLU A 90 15.07 2.96 2.48
N ARG A 91 13.91 2.47 2.02
CA ARG A 91 12.71 3.27 1.84
C ARG A 91 11.58 2.75 2.73
N VAL A 92 11.16 3.56 3.68
CA VAL A 92 10.03 3.23 4.57
C VAL A 92 8.72 3.65 3.92
N VAL A 93 7.85 2.67 3.66
CA VAL A 93 6.49 2.93 3.18
C VAL A 93 5.54 2.97 4.37
N ARG A 94 4.77 4.06 4.45
CA ARG A 94 3.72 4.26 5.46
C ARG A 94 2.33 4.10 4.85
N SER A 95 1.32 4.00 5.70
CA SER A 95 -0.09 3.94 5.28
C SER A 95 -0.57 5.25 4.66
N GLY A 96 -0.18 6.41 5.19
CA GLY A 96 -0.65 7.74 4.77
C GLY A 96 -2.14 8.02 5.03
N VAL A 97 -2.95 6.98 5.20
CA VAL A 97 -4.39 7.04 5.48
C VAL A 97 -4.73 6.26 6.75
N ARG A 98 -5.84 6.64 7.38
CA ARG A 98 -6.43 5.87 8.48
C ARG A 98 -7.37 4.80 7.94
N GLY A 99 -7.30 3.59 8.49
CA GLY A 99 -8.13 2.48 8.03
C GLY A 99 -7.75 1.15 8.69
N PHE A 100 -7.93 0.08 7.95
CA PHE A 100 -7.61 -1.28 8.36
C PHE A 100 -6.80 -1.97 7.26
N LEU A 101 -5.70 -2.61 7.65
CA LEU A 101 -4.92 -3.46 6.77
C LEU A 101 -5.69 -4.75 6.54
N ALA A 102 -6.13 -4.96 5.30
CA ALA A 102 -6.77 -6.21 4.89
C ALA A 102 -5.72 -7.24 4.49
N GLU A 103 -4.69 -6.81 3.74
CA GLU A 103 -3.68 -7.71 3.20
C GLU A 103 -2.36 -6.99 2.94
N VAL A 104 -1.25 -7.72 3.05
CA VAL A 104 0.07 -7.33 2.53
C VAL A 104 0.52 -8.36 1.49
N ASN A 105 1.25 -7.91 0.48
CA ASN A 105 1.71 -8.80 -0.57
C ASN A 105 2.92 -9.62 -0.12
N ASN A 106 2.68 -10.82 0.41
CA ASN A 106 3.74 -11.70 0.90
C ASN A 106 4.68 -12.17 -0.22
N THR A 107 4.26 -12.17 -1.49
CA THR A 107 5.09 -12.50 -2.66
C THR A 107 6.32 -11.60 -2.75
N LEU A 108 6.24 -10.36 -2.24
CA LEU A 108 7.37 -9.42 -2.23
C LEU A 108 8.53 -9.86 -1.34
N ARG A 109 8.33 -10.84 -0.44
CA ARG A 109 9.42 -11.44 0.33
C ARG A 109 10.30 -12.36 -0.51
N GLU A 110 9.71 -13.00 -1.52
CA GLU A 110 10.38 -13.91 -2.44
C GLU A 110 10.82 -13.20 -3.73
N SER A 111 10.03 -12.20 -4.16
CA SER A 111 10.27 -11.45 -5.39
C SER A 111 10.08 -9.94 -5.15
N PRO A 112 11.04 -9.30 -4.46
CA PRO A 112 10.95 -7.90 -4.04
C PRO A 112 10.94 -6.90 -5.21
N ASP A 113 11.59 -7.22 -6.33
CA ASP A 113 11.64 -6.34 -7.52
C ASP A 113 10.29 -6.20 -8.25
N LEU A 114 9.27 -6.98 -7.88
CA LEU A 114 7.90 -6.81 -8.38
C LEU A 114 7.34 -5.42 -8.05
N VAL A 115 7.78 -4.80 -6.95
CA VAL A 115 7.40 -3.42 -6.60
C VAL A 115 7.76 -2.43 -7.70
N ARG A 116 8.86 -2.69 -8.42
CA ARG A 116 9.35 -1.83 -9.51
C ARG A 116 8.80 -2.27 -10.87
N THR A 117 8.78 -3.58 -11.15
CA THR A 117 8.44 -4.12 -12.47
C THR A 117 6.95 -4.24 -12.73
N ALA A 118 6.14 -4.46 -11.68
CA ALA A 118 4.69 -4.66 -11.80
C ALA A 118 3.90 -4.01 -10.65
N PRO A 119 4.11 -2.73 -10.30
CA PRO A 119 3.56 -2.09 -9.10
C PRO A 119 2.03 -2.19 -8.96
N GLU A 120 1.31 -2.11 -10.08
CA GLU A 120 -0.17 -2.13 -10.08
C GLU A 120 -0.78 -3.52 -10.20
N ASN A 121 0.03 -4.55 -10.43
CA ASN A 121 -0.44 -5.92 -10.62
C ASN A 121 0.12 -6.83 -9.53
N GLN A 122 1.25 -7.49 -9.76
CA GLN A 122 1.85 -8.42 -8.79
C GLN A 122 2.70 -7.71 -7.72
N GLY A 123 2.99 -6.42 -7.91
CA GLY A 123 3.86 -5.60 -7.07
C GLY A 123 3.14 -4.68 -6.09
N TYR A 124 1.83 -4.85 -5.88
CA TYR A 124 1.11 -4.06 -4.88
C TYR A 124 1.72 -4.28 -3.49
N LEU A 125 1.68 -3.25 -2.65
CA LEU A 125 2.29 -3.29 -1.32
C LEU A 125 1.29 -3.81 -0.27
N ALA A 126 0.07 -3.26 -0.29
CA ALA A 126 -0.95 -3.56 0.69
C ALA A 126 -2.36 -3.29 0.16
N ILE A 127 -3.34 -3.98 0.73
CA ILE A 127 -4.77 -3.72 0.52
C ILE A 127 -5.35 -3.16 1.80
N LEU A 128 -6.00 -2.01 1.68
CA LEU A 128 -6.60 -1.27 2.77
C LEU A 128 -8.12 -1.28 2.65
N THR A 129 -8.78 -1.37 3.80
CA THR A 129 -10.23 -1.24 3.95
C THR A 129 -10.54 -0.21 5.03
N TYR A 130 -11.80 0.22 5.08
CA TYR A 130 -12.24 1.30 5.96
C TYR A 130 -13.44 0.86 6.80
N ALA A 131 -13.77 1.66 7.82
CA ALA A 131 -14.89 1.37 8.70
C ALA A 131 -16.21 1.24 7.91
N PRO A 132 -17.16 0.39 8.36
CA PRO A 132 -18.47 0.28 7.73
C PRO A 132 -19.14 1.64 7.55
N GLY A 133 -19.69 1.90 6.36
CA GLY A 133 -20.30 3.19 6.01
C GLY A 133 -19.32 4.27 5.55
N GLN A 134 -18.01 4.09 5.80
CA GLN A 134 -16.97 4.97 5.28
C GLN A 134 -16.29 4.29 4.08
N ARG A 135 -16.65 4.67 2.85
CA ARG A 135 -16.05 4.08 1.64
C ARG A 135 -14.72 4.72 1.26
N LYS A 136 -14.48 5.98 1.61
CA LYS A 136 -13.24 6.71 1.30
C LYS A 136 -12.61 7.25 2.59
N PRO A 137 -11.28 7.14 2.77
CA PRO A 137 -10.62 7.74 3.93
C PRO A 137 -10.70 9.26 3.84
N GLN A 138 -10.71 9.93 4.99
CA GLN A 138 -10.86 11.39 5.05
C GLN A 138 -9.73 12.11 4.31
N GLU A 139 -8.53 11.53 4.34
CA GLU A 139 -7.33 12.05 3.70
C GLU A 139 -7.49 12.06 2.17
N LEU A 140 -7.98 10.96 1.57
CA LEU A 140 -8.23 10.90 0.12
C LEU A 140 -9.50 11.65 -0.29
N ALA A 141 -10.49 11.80 0.60
CA ALA A 141 -11.72 12.53 0.31
C ALA A 141 -11.49 14.02 0.03
N LYS A 142 -10.43 14.59 0.61
CA LYS A 142 -10.02 15.99 0.39
C LYS A 142 -9.27 16.21 -0.93
N LEU A 143 -8.88 15.13 -1.61
CA LEU A 143 -8.09 15.18 -2.82
C LEU A 143 -8.94 14.89 -4.04
N GLN A 144 -8.57 15.54 -5.14
CA GLN A 144 -9.01 15.15 -6.47
C GLN A 144 -8.12 14.00 -6.97
N PRO A 145 -8.71 13.00 -7.65
CA PRO A 145 -7.90 11.96 -8.27
C PRO A 145 -6.97 12.57 -9.33
N GLN A 146 -5.79 11.99 -9.50
CA GLN A 146 -4.87 12.46 -10.54
C GLN A 146 -5.54 12.31 -11.92
N LYS A 147 -5.33 13.31 -12.78
CA LYS A 147 -5.84 13.28 -14.16
C LYS A 147 -5.17 12.11 -14.88
N LYS A 148 -5.98 11.27 -15.49
CA LYS A 148 -5.52 10.17 -16.35
C LYS A 148 -4.87 10.79 -17.56
N ASP A 149 -3.54 10.78 -17.61
CA ASP A 149 -2.81 11.26 -18.79
C ASP A 149 -3.29 10.49 -20.02
N SER A 150 -4.01 11.19 -20.89
CA SER A 150 -4.34 10.70 -22.23
C SER A 150 -3.05 10.80 -23.03
N ILE A 151 -2.33 9.69 -23.11
CA ILE A 151 -1.30 9.53 -24.12
C ILE A 151 -2.06 9.36 -25.45
N PHE A 152 -2.10 10.43 -26.25
CA PHE A 152 -2.58 10.43 -27.63
C PHE A 152 -1.56 9.75 -28.54
#